data_AF-A0A257JDW2-F1
#
_entry.id   AF-A0A257JDW2-F1
#
_cell.length_a   1.000
_cell.length_b   1.000
_cell.length_c   1.000
_cell.angle_alpha   90.00
_cell.angle_beta   90.00
_cell.angle_gamma   90.00
#
_symmetry.space_group_name_H-M   'P 1'
#
loop_
_entity.id
_entity.type
_entity.pdbx_description
1 polymer ?
#
loop_
_entity_poly.entity_id
_entity_poly.type
_entity_poly.pdbx_seq_one_letter_code
_entity_poly.pdbx_strand_id
1 'polypeptide(L)'
;LLSELLERELKRLRRLQSEAVNGAETFEGMVRATTHVYLTYIEERGLIIERLQQEPSISDFHDPTEYGRDTAVEFLAAIIERHFDLPPDVARAATDISFGLPASAGAYLLRTGMDRQQLEDITVSMILGSVTSLKTDFAARRKPLWDGRPAG
;
A
#
# COMPACT_ATOMS: atom_id res chain seq x y z
N LEU A 1 18.50 -13.22 16.35
CA LEU A 1 19.43 -12.25 15.74
C LEU A 1 19.01 -11.81 14.33
N LEU A 2 18.98 -12.69 13.31
CA LEU A 2 18.59 -12.28 11.95
C LEU A 2 17.10 -11.92 11.84
N SER A 3 16.22 -12.69 12.49
CA SER A 3 14.78 -12.40 12.59
C SER A 3 14.52 -11.06 13.29
N GLU A 4 15.19 -10.80 14.42
CA GLU A 4 15.14 -9.53 15.15
C GLU A 4 15.66 -8.35 14.32
N LEU A 5 16.68 -8.58 13.48
CA LEU A 5 17.18 -7.58 12.54
C LEU A 5 16.11 -7.25 11.48
N LEU A 6 15.52 -8.26 10.85
CA LEU A 6 14.45 -8.07 9.87
C LEU A 6 13.25 -7.34 10.49
N GLU A 7 12.82 -7.76 11.67
CA GLU A 7 11.73 -7.11 12.41
C GLU A 7 12.05 -5.64 12.68
N ARG A 8 13.30 -5.32 13.05
CA ARG A 8 13.73 -3.92 13.25
C ARG A 8 13.68 -3.10 11.97
N GLU A 9 14.10 -3.66 10.84
CA GLU A 9 14.02 -2.98 9.53
C GLU A 9 12.56 -2.69 9.15
N LEU A 10 11.68 -3.67 9.31
CA LEU A 10 10.26 -3.52 8.98
C LEU A 10 9.55 -2.52 9.89
N LYS A 11 9.82 -2.58 11.21
CA LYS A 11 9.31 -1.57 12.17
C LYS A 11 9.78 -0.16 11.82
N ARG A 12 11.04 -0.02 11.42
CA ARG A 12 11.59 1.28 11.00
C ARG A 12 10.89 1.80 9.76
N LEU A 13 10.72 0.96 8.73
CA LEU A 13 9.99 1.32 7.52
C LEU A 13 8.55 1.75 7.84
N ARG A 14 7.83 0.99 8.66
CA ARG A 14 6.45 1.31 9.07
C ARG A 14 6.33 2.65 9.81
N ARG A 15 7.26 2.94 10.71
CA ARG A 15 7.30 4.22 11.41
C ARG A 15 7.49 5.38 10.43
N LEU A 16 8.43 5.26 9.51
CA LEU A 16 8.69 6.29 8.49
C LEU A 16 7.46 6.52 7.59
N GLN A 17 6.78 5.43 7.18
CA GLN A 17 5.55 5.54 6.39
C GLN A 17 4.44 6.25 7.17
N SER A 18 4.28 5.92 8.45
CA SER A 18 3.26 6.54 9.32
C SER A 18 3.52 8.05 9.51
N GLU A 19 4.78 8.43 9.73
CA GLU A 19 5.21 9.83 9.83
C GLU A 19 4.91 10.60 8.53
N ALA A 20 5.15 9.98 7.38
CA ALA A 20 4.89 10.58 6.07
C ALA A 20 3.40 10.77 5.78
N VAL A 21 2.52 9.87 6.23
CA VAL A 21 1.06 10.01 6.08
C VAL A 21 0.52 11.18 6.89
N ASN A 22 1.03 11.39 8.12
CA ASN A 22 0.52 12.43 9.02
C ASN A 22 0.71 13.86 8.46
N GLY A 23 1.59 14.05 7.48
CA GLY A 23 1.82 15.34 6.82
C GLY A 23 1.02 15.55 5.52
N ALA A 24 0.25 14.57 5.07
CA ALA A 24 -0.44 14.64 3.79
C ALA A 24 -1.83 15.30 3.90
N GLU A 25 -2.07 16.33 3.08
CA GLU A 25 -3.36 17.04 3.03
C GLU A 25 -4.33 16.45 1.99
N THR A 26 -3.80 15.67 1.05
CA THR A 26 -4.58 15.08 -0.06
C THR A 26 -4.33 13.58 -0.17
N PHE A 27 -5.29 12.85 -0.76
CA PHE A 27 -5.12 11.42 -1.04
C PHE A 27 -3.90 11.15 -1.93
N GLU A 28 -3.70 11.97 -2.98
CA GLU A 28 -2.48 11.90 -3.80
C GLU A 28 -1.22 12.13 -2.98
N GLY A 29 -1.20 13.18 -2.14
CA GLY A 29 -0.06 13.47 -1.28
C GLY A 29 0.27 12.31 -0.34
N MET A 30 -0.74 11.65 0.20
CA MET A 30 -0.58 10.48 1.07
C MET A 30 -0.01 9.28 0.31
N VAL A 31 -0.55 8.96 -0.86
CA VAL A 31 -0.05 7.87 -1.71
C VAL A 31 1.38 8.14 -2.16
N ARG A 32 1.68 9.37 -2.57
CA ARG A 32 3.03 9.78 -2.97
C ARG A 32 4.01 9.68 -1.81
N ALA A 33 3.68 10.24 -0.65
CA ALA A 33 4.55 10.24 0.52
C ALA A 33 4.87 8.82 1.02
N THR A 34 3.86 7.94 1.08
CA THR A 34 4.06 6.53 1.49
C THR A 34 4.86 5.72 0.49
N THR A 35 4.60 5.91 -0.81
CA THR A 35 5.34 5.25 -1.89
C THR A 35 6.79 5.72 -1.93
N HIS A 36 7.01 7.03 -1.78
CA HIS A 36 8.33 7.64 -1.70
C HIS A 36 9.16 7.01 -0.58
N VAL A 37 8.63 6.98 0.65
CA VAL A 37 9.31 6.37 1.78
C VAL A 37 9.64 4.91 1.51
N TYR A 38 8.70 4.14 0.94
CA TYR A 38 8.93 2.74 0.63
C TYR A 38 10.07 2.55 -0.38
N LEU A 39 10.01 3.23 -1.53
CA LEU A 39 11.00 3.06 -2.58
C LEU A 39 12.38 3.58 -2.20
N THR A 40 12.47 4.70 -1.47
CA THR A 40 13.74 5.19 -0.90
C THR A 40 14.32 4.17 0.07
N TYR A 41 13.50 3.57 0.92
CA TYR A 41 13.97 2.53 1.84
C TYR A 41 14.46 1.28 1.11
N ILE A 42 13.78 0.85 0.05
CA ILE A 42 14.21 -0.30 -0.76
C ILE A 42 15.48 0.02 -1.54
N GLU A 43 15.64 1.23 -2.07
CA GLU A 43 16.88 1.66 -2.72
C GLU A 43 18.08 1.57 -1.76
N GLU A 44 17.90 1.99 -0.50
CA GLU A 44 18.97 2.01 0.51
C GLU A 44 19.22 0.65 1.20
N ARG A 45 18.14 -0.12 1.44
CA ARG A 45 18.14 -1.28 2.37
C ARG A 45 17.61 -2.56 1.73
N GLY A 46 17.07 -2.50 0.51
CA GLY A 46 16.34 -3.59 -0.13
C GLY A 46 17.14 -4.88 -0.26
N LEU A 47 18.44 -4.78 -0.62
CA LEU A 47 19.32 -5.95 -0.71
C LEU A 47 19.52 -6.67 0.63
N ILE A 48 19.54 -5.92 1.74
CA ILE A 48 19.67 -6.51 3.09
C ILE A 48 18.36 -7.20 3.46
N ILE A 49 17.22 -6.55 3.20
CA ILE A 49 15.90 -7.10 3.48
C ILE A 49 15.67 -8.38 2.67
N GLU A 50 15.95 -8.36 1.37
CA GLU A 50 15.80 -9.51 0.48
C GLU A 50 16.64 -10.70 0.96
N ARG A 51 17.90 -10.47 1.33
CA ARG A 51 18.76 -11.53 1.89
C ARG A 51 18.21 -12.09 3.19
N LEU A 52 17.79 -11.24 4.12
CA LEU A 52 17.22 -11.68 5.39
C LEU A 52 15.95 -12.52 5.19
N GLN A 53 15.11 -12.17 4.22
CA GLN A 53 13.90 -12.92 3.90
C GLN A 53 14.19 -14.30 3.26
N GLN A 54 15.34 -14.45 2.61
CA GLN A 54 15.78 -15.71 2.01
C GLN A 54 16.45 -16.67 3.02
N GLU A 55 16.70 -16.23 4.25
CA GLU A 55 17.30 -17.08 5.28
C GLU A 55 16.30 -18.17 5.73
N PRO A 56 16.66 -19.47 5.68
CA PRO A 56 15.77 -20.56 6.06
C PRO A 56 15.24 -20.45 7.49
N SER A 57 16.04 -19.88 8.38
CA SER A 57 15.65 -19.62 9.78
C SER A 57 14.58 -18.53 9.96
N ILE A 58 14.26 -17.80 8.88
CA ILE A 58 13.29 -16.70 8.84
C ILE A 58 12.10 -17.04 7.94
N SER A 59 12.32 -17.74 6.82
CA SER A 59 11.28 -18.11 5.86
C SER A 59 10.14 -18.94 6.47
N ASP A 60 10.43 -19.67 7.55
CA ASP A 60 9.43 -20.47 8.28
C ASP A 60 8.58 -19.62 9.24
N PHE A 61 8.96 -18.37 9.53
CA PHE A 61 8.44 -17.64 10.67
C PHE A 61 7.49 -16.48 10.40
N HIS A 62 7.45 -15.83 9.23
CA HIS A 62 6.43 -14.82 8.92
C HIS A 62 6.46 -14.36 7.46
N ASP A 63 5.28 -14.01 6.91
CA ASP A 63 5.23 -13.09 5.77
C ASP A 63 5.71 -11.71 6.28
N PRO A 64 6.84 -11.18 5.80
CA PRO A 64 7.39 -9.89 6.24
C PRO A 64 6.43 -8.71 6.02
N THR A 65 5.42 -8.89 5.17
CA THR A 65 4.38 -7.90 4.95
C THR A 65 3.34 -7.89 6.08
N GLU A 66 3.19 -8.93 6.91
CA GLU A 66 2.15 -9.00 7.96
C GLU A 66 2.34 -7.98 9.08
N TYR A 67 3.58 -7.64 9.44
CA TYR A 67 3.83 -6.85 10.65
C TYR A 67 3.23 -5.44 10.54
N GLY A 68 2.16 -5.20 11.32
CA GLY A 68 1.41 -3.95 11.34
C GLY A 68 0.67 -3.63 10.04
N ARG A 69 0.58 -4.56 9.09
CA ARG A 69 -0.14 -4.35 7.82
C ARG A 69 -1.63 -4.23 8.04
N ASP A 70 -2.24 -5.10 8.84
CA ASP A 70 -3.67 -5.00 9.12
C ASP A 70 -4.05 -3.63 9.69
N THR A 71 -3.30 -3.13 10.67
CA THR A 71 -3.55 -1.79 11.24
C THR A 71 -3.36 -0.67 10.21
N ALA A 72 -2.33 -0.75 9.37
CA ALA A 72 -2.09 0.24 8.32
C ALA A 72 -3.16 0.20 7.22
N VAL A 73 -3.59 -1.00 6.83
CA VAL A 73 -4.66 -1.26 5.87
C VAL A 73 -5.97 -0.72 6.43
N GLU A 74 -6.31 -1.00 7.69
CA GLU A 74 -7.54 -0.51 8.32
C GLU A 74 -7.57 1.03 8.38
N PHE A 75 -6.46 1.65 8.77
CA PHE A 75 -6.36 3.10 8.83
C PHE A 75 -6.55 3.75 7.44
N LEU A 76 -5.85 3.26 6.43
CA LEU A 76 -5.92 3.81 5.07
C LEU A 76 -7.25 3.47 4.37
N ALA A 77 -7.82 2.29 4.65
CA ALA A 77 -9.12 1.89 4.15
C ALA A 77 -10.22 2.84 4.66
N ALA A 78 -10.18 3.22 5.93
CA ALA A 78 -11.11 4.20 6.48
C ALA A 78 -11.00 5.58 5.81
N ILE A 79 -9.80 5.98 5.37
CA ILE A 79 -9.60 7.21 4.60
C ILE A 79 -10.20 7.07 3.20
N ILE A 80 -9.91 5.96 2.51
CA ILE A 80 -10.41 5.68 1.16
C ILE A 80 -11.94 5.58 1.14
N GLU A 81 -12.52 4.85 2.09
CA GLU A 81 -13.97 4.72 2.28
C GLU A 81 -14.63 6.10 2.32
N ARG A 82 -14.17 6.97 3.22
CA ARG A 82 -14.74 8.32 3.41
C ARG A 82 -14.48 9.25 2.23
N HIS A 83 -13.28 9.20 1.64
CA HIS A 83 -12.88 10.12 0.57
C HIS A 83 -13.57 9.77 -0.76
N PHE A 84 -13.79 8.48 -1.04
CA PHE A 84 -14.33 8.01 -2.30
C PHE A 84 -15.77 7.48 -2.23
N ASP A 85 -16.39 7.45 -1.03
CA ASP A 85 -17.74 6.90 -0.78
C ASP A 85 -17.85 5.45 -1.26
N LEU A 86 -16.85 4.63 -0.90
CA LEU A 86 -16.78 3.22 -1.25
C LEU A 86 -17.38 2.35 -0.14
N PRO A 87 -17.99 1.20 -0.47
CA PRO A 87 -18.35 0.20 0.54
C PRO A 87 -17.13 -0.20 1.39
N PRO A 88 -17.26 -0.38 2.72
CA PRO A 88 -16.12 -0.66 3.60
C PRO A 88 -15.29 -1.88 3.20
N ASP A 89 -15.94 -2.96 2.76
CA ASP A 89 -15.30 -4.18 2.28
C ASP A 89 -14.49 -3.94 0.98
N VAL A 90 -15.04 -3.12 0.07
CA VAL A 90 -14.36 -2.69 -1.16
C VAL A 90 -13.18 -1.79 -0.84
N ALA A 91 -13.33 -0.82 0.07
CA ALA A 91 -12.26 0.08 0.47
C ALA A 91 -11.10 -0.68 1.13
N ARG A 92 -11.41 -1.63 2.02
CA ARG A 92 -10.41 -2.52 2.64
C ARG A 92 -9.68 -3.36 1.60
N ALA A 93 -10.40 -4.05 0.72
CA ALA A 93 -9.80 -4.87 -0.32
C ALA A 93 -8.93 -4.06 -1.28
N ALA A 94 -9.41 -2.89 -1.72
CA ALA A 94 -8.66 -2.00 -2.60
C ALA A 94 -7.36 -1.51 -1.95
N THR A 95 -7.43 -1.15 -0.67
CA THR A 95 -6.27 -0.71 0.11
C THR A 95 -5.24 -1.83 0.21
N ASP A 96 -5.67 -3.02 0.64
CA ASP A 96 -4.77 -4.15 0.83
C ASP A 96 -4.11 -4.61 -0.47
N ILE A 97 -4.85 -4.66 -1.57
CA ILE A 97 -4.30 -4.96 -2.89
C ILE A 97 -3.28 -3.89 -3.32
N SER A 98 -3.59 -2.61 -3.07
CA SER A 98 -2.70 -1.51 -3.46
C SER A 98 -1.37 -1.52 -2.72
N PHE A 99 -1.29 -2.11 -1.51
CA PHE A 99 -0.03 -2.32 -0.80
C PHE A 99 0.95 -3.23 -1.55
N GLY A 100 0.45 -4.10 -2.44
CA GLY A 100 1.30 -4.93 -3.29
C GLY A 100 2.03 -4.16 -4.39
N LEU A 101 1.54 -2.96 -4.77
CA LEU A 101 2.13 -2.18 -5.86
C LEU A 101 3.50 -1.59 -5.50
N PRO A 102 3.68 -0.90 -4.35
CA PRO A 102 5.00 -0.46 -3.91
C PRO A 102 5.99 -1.61 -3.74
N ALA A 103 5.55 -2.77 -3.24
CA ALA A 103 6.39 -3.95 -3.11
C ALA A 103 6.90 -4.45 -4.46
N SER A 104 5.99 -4.56 -5.44
CA SER A 104 6.32 -4.95 -6.82
C SER A 104 7.27 -3.95 -7.48
N ALA A 105 7.04 -2.65 -7.26
CA ALA A 105 7.92 -1.59 -7.73
C ALA A 105 9.31 -1.68 -7.07
N GLY A 106 9.40 -1.91 -5.76
CA GLY A 106 10.68 -2.11 -5.07
C GLY A 106 11.48 -3.28 -5.65
N ALA A 107 10.83 -4.41 -5.91
CA ALA A 107 11.48 -5.56 -6.55
C ALA A 107 11.93 -5.23 -7.99
N TYR A 108 11.14 -4.44 -8.73
CA TYR A 108 11.51 -3.97 -10.06
C TYR A 108 12.72 -3.02 -10.03
N LEU A 109 12.77 -2.12 -9.05
CA LEU A 109 13.88 -1.19 -8.81
C LEU A 109 15.19 -1.94 -8.61
N LEU A 110 15.21 -2.90 -7.67
CA LEU A 110 16.40 -3.69 -7.36
C LEU A 110 16.92 -4.50 -8.55
N ARG A 111 16.02 -4.99 -9.42
CA ARG A 111 16.40 -5.83 -10.58
C ARG A 111 16.89 -5.00 -11.77
N THR A 112 16.33 -3.82 -11.99
CA THR A 112 16.51 -3.07 -13.25
C THR A 112 17.36 -1.83 -13.11
N GLY A 113 17.46 -1.26 -11.90
CA GLY A 113 18.10 0.03 -11.68
C GLY A 113 17.40 1.20 -12.39
N MET A 114 16.11 1.05 -12.73
CA MET A 114 15.29 2.16 -13.23
C MET A 114 15.33 3.33 -12.24
N ASP A 115 15.27 4.56 -12.75
CA ASP A 115 15.21 5.74 -11.91
C ASP A 115 14.07 5.63 -10.88
N ARG A 116 14.41 5.78 -9.59
CA ARG A 116 13.48 5.59 -8.48
C ARG A 116 12.29 6.54 -8.59
N GLN A 117 12.52 7.79 -9.00
CA GLN A 117 11.46 8.79 -9.11
C GLN A 117 10.49 8.46 -10.25
N GLN A 118 11.01 8.03 -11.41
CA GLN A 118 10.18 7.54 -12.50
C GLN A 118 9.30 6.36 -12.06
N LEU A 119 9.86 5.42 -11.31
CA LEU A 119 9.13 4.25 -10.83
C LEU A 119 8.11 4.62 -9.74
N GLU A 120 8.42 5.59 -8.89
CA GLU A 120 7.51 6.19 -7.93
C GLU A 120 6.28 6.78 -8.65
N ASP A 121 6.50 7.59 -9.69
CA ASP A 121 5.41 8.23 -10.45
C ASP A 121 4.50 7.19 -11.13
N ILE A 122 5.07 6.12 -11.70
CA ILE A 122 4.31 5.01 -12.26
C ILE A 122 3.45 4.35 -11.18
N THR A 123 4.06 4.02 -10.04
CA THR A 123 3.40 3.32 -8.94
C THR A 123 2.26 4.14 -8.34
N VAL A 124 2.50 5.43 -8.09
CA VAL A 124 1.49 6.37 -7.61
C VAL A 124 0.33 6.46 -8.61
N SER A 125 0.64 6.60 -9.90
CA SER A 125 -0.40 6.67 -10.95
C SER A 125 -1.27 5.42 -10.99
N MET A 126 -0.69 4.23 -10.83
CA MET A 126 -1.44 2.97 -10.77
C MET A 126 -2.37 2.91 -9.56
N ILE A 127 -1.88 3.28 -8.38
CA ILE A 127 -2.69 3.29 -7.15
C ILE A 127 -3.86 4.29 -7.30
N LEU A 128 -3.57 5.53 -7.68
CA LEU A 128 -4.60 6.56 -7.84
C LEU A 128 -5.64 6.19 -8.91
N GLY A 129 -5.18 5.67 -10.04
CA GLY A 129 -6.05 5.23 -11.13
C GLY A 129 -6.98 4.10 -10.70
N SER A 130 -6.45 3.10 -9.97
CA SER A 130 -7.24 1.97 -9.49
C SER A 130 -8.34 2.39 -8.52
N VAL A 131 -8.03 3.22 -7.51
CA VAL A 131 -9.01 3.68 -6.52
C VAL A 131 -10.05 4.62 -7.16
N THR A 132 -9.62 5.50 -8.07
CA THR A 132 -10.53 6.39 -8.81
C THR A 132 -11.49 5.59 -9.68
N SER A 133 -11.02 4.54 -10.35
CA SER A 133 -11.88 3.67 -11.15
C SER A 133 -12.91 2.92 -10.30
N LEU A 134 -12.54 2.48 -9.09
CA LEU A 134 -13.46 1.83 -8.17
C LEU A 134 -14.60 2.76 -7.74
N LYS A 135 -14.31 4.04 -7.50
CA LYS A 135 -15.38 5.03 -7.24
C LYS A 135 -16.39 5.05 -8.38
N THR A 136 -15.94 5.10 -9.63
CA THR A 136 -16.86 5.09 -10.78
C THR A 136 -17.69 3.81 -10.86
N ASP A 137 -17.05 2.65 -10.67
CA ASP A 137 -17.73 1.37 -10.78
C ASP A 137 -18.76 1.13 -9.67
N PHE A 138 -18.41 1.46 -8.42
CA PHE A 138 -19.29 1.23 -7.26
C PHE A 138 -20.29 2.36 -7.00
N ALA A 139 -20.00 3.61 -7.40
CA ALA A 139 -20.96 4.70 -7.29
C ALA A 139 -22.03 4.69 -8.39
N ALA A 140 -21.71 4.19 -9.59
CA ALA A 140 -22.62 4.29 -10.76
C ALA A 140 -22.99 2.93 -11.37
N ARG A 141 -22.01 2.07 -11.69
CA ARG A 141 -22.28 0.87 -12.51
C ARG A 141 -22.85 -0.30 -11.71
N ARG A 142 -22.48 -0.42 -10.43
CA ARG A 142 -22.92 -1.52 -9.56
C ARG A 142 -23.98 -1.11 -8.54
N LYS A 143 -24.40 0.16 -8.54
CA LYS A 143 -25.45 0.63 -7.64
C LYS A 143 -26.79 0.01 -8.08
N PRO A 144 -27.54 -0.66 -7.18
CA PRO A 144 -28.84 -1.21 -7.53
C PRO A 144 -29.77 -0.10 -8.03
N LEU A 145 -30.45 -0.35 -9.16
CA LEU A 145 -31.47 0.57 -9.67
C LEU A 145 -32.69 0.66 -8.74
N TRP A 146 -32.83 -0.30 -7.83
CA TRP A 146 -34.00 -0.52 -7.00
C TRP A 146 -33.64 -1.11 -5.65
N ASP A 147 -34.21 -0.57 -4.57
CA ASP A 147 -34.04 -1.05 -3.19
C ASP A 147 -35.20 -1.94 -2.71
N GLY A 148 -36.17 -2.23 -3.59
CA GLY A 148 -37.34 -3.05 -3.25
C GLY A 148 -38.63 -2.26 -2.96
N ARG A 149 -38.61 -0.92 -2.87
CA ARG A 149 -39.80 -0.13 -2.45
C ARG A 149 -40.55 0.50 -3.60
N PRO A 150 -41.85 0.19 -3.84
CA PRO A 150 -42.63 0.72 -4.96
C PRO A 150 -42.50 2.24 -5.10
N ALA A 151 -42.29 2.70 -6.34
CA ALA A 151 -42.28 4.11 -6.67
C ALA A 151 -43.70 4.61 -6.47
N GLY A 152 -43.87 5.48 -5.46
CA GLY A 152 -45.16 6.09 -5.13
C GLY A 152 -45.67 7.00 -6.23
#